data_AF-A0A2D5TJV3-F1
#
_entry.id   AF-A0A2D5TJV3-F1
#
_cell.length_a   1.000
_cell.length_b   1.000
_cell.length_c   1.000
_cell.angle_alpha   90.00
_cell.angle_beta   90.00
_cell.angle_gamma   90.00
#
_symmetry.space_group_name_H-M   'P 1'
#
loop_
_entity.id
_entity.type
_entity.pdbx_description
1 polymer ?
#
loop_
_entity_poly.entity_id
_entity_poly.type
_entity_poly.pdbx_seq_one_letter_code
_entity_poly.pdbx_strand_id
1 'polypeptide(L)'
;MGAKTGLLRALLSAIADTLWETSGRLLVRTSAAYTAGVGTLTVEGTHRWPTAGRIAVDGQTGVYTGVTNTSFTGITNDVDGGVGFLDAIASGSVVMDIGRVANTEDDLYRSFLTEDAVSDQLDMLGRNFGVDRPRGVNDATYRALLLVMIYLDAQTIYACEKVLDALFGAGNYTLYEDLVSDIHTIHVEITGVATSVYAGKSFLMGGEAQPRTGVTTVDVDYEPTRVYGIYGAGDPERVGTNYVNDTIVGFTNAAQPTWFQTLIPTFTPADAGGYATIGTALWMVRAYLDPLTVQLGRGPFTDASMNSGAPTILTVEYPRFEAWMVGHGVVVAGLNPGNTGAYVIASVDSPTQVTLTGAAFVTENDVQWEVQPNFATVSPVNATMNRATIASKTITIPASASPLPLNLLVDYTTIPSAEAVEDQHVDGADPRYPFYLFEEGTTIQSLLDLITAAGVRVVVETS
;
A
#
# COMPACT_ATOMS: atom_id res chain seq x y z
N MET A 1 -36.73 -59.24 -4.48
CA MET A 1 -35.48 -59.01 -3.72
C MET A 1 -34.59 -57.93 -4.38
N GLY A 2 -35.14 -56.77 -4.76
CA GLY A 2 -34.40 -55.76 -5.56
C GLY A 2 -34.07 -54.42 -4.88
N ALA A 3 -34.64 -54.14 -3.70
CA ALA A 3 -34.49 -52.83 -3.04
C ALA A 3 -33.32 -52.77 -2.03
N LYS A 4 -32.95 -53.89 -1.40
CA LYS A 4 -31.88 -53.93 -0.38
C LYS A 4 -30.47 -53.84 -0.97
N THR A 5 -30.29 -54.26 -2.23
CA THR A 5 -29.02 -54.16 -2.97
C THR A 5 -28.73 -52.73 -3.44
N GLY A 6 -29.77 -51.91 -3.65
CA GLY A 6 -29.61 -50.52 -4.10
C GLY A 6 -29.01 -49.61 -3.04
N LEU A 7 -29.47 -49.73 -1.78
CA LEU A 7 -28.97 -48.92 -0.67
C LEU A 7 -27.51 -49.27 -0.33
N LEU A 8 -27.17 -50.55 -0.29
CA LEU A 8 -25.80 -50.99 -0.02
C LEU A 8 -24.83 -50.52 -1.12
N ARG A 9 -25.28 -50.54 -2.39
CA ARG A 9 -24.50 -50.06 -3.53
C ARG A 9 -24.34 -48.54 -3.52
N ALA A 10 -25.38 -47.80 -3.13
CA ALA A 10 -25.30 -46.35 -2.95
C ALA A 10 -24.37 -45.97 -1.80
N LEU A 11 -24.41 -46.71 -0.69
CA LEU A 11 -23.53 -46.49 0.46
C LEU A 11 -22.07 -46.83 0.13
N LEU A 12 -21.83 -47.96 -0.55
CA LEU A 12 -20.48 -48.33 -1.03
C LEU A 12 -19.95 -47.35 -2.06
N SER A 13 -20.81 -46.83 -2.95
CA SER A 13 -20.43 -45.76 -3.88
C SER A 13 -20.06 -44.51 -3.11
N ALA A 14 -20.91 -44.03 -2.19
CA ALA A 14 -20.66 -42.81 -1.42
C ALA A 14 -19.39 -42.91 -0.55
N ILE A 15 -19.11 -44.07 0.05
CA ILE A 15 -17.88 -44.33 0.83
C ILE A 15 -16.66 -44.38 -0.08
N ALA A 16 -16.77 -45.02 -1.26
CA ALA A 16 -15.70 -44.97 -2.25
C ALA A 16 -15.49 -43.52 -2.72
N ASP A 17 -16.55 -42.80 -3.03
CA ASP A 17 -16.53 -41.40 -3.48
C ASP A 17 -15.83 -40.47 -2.46
N THR A 18 -15.99 -40.73 -1.15
CA THR A 18 -15.26 -39.99 -0.10
C THR A 18 -13.80 -40.44 0.05
N LEU A 19 -13.47 -41.70 -0.26
CA LEU A 19 -12.08 -42.20 -0.23
C LEU A 19 -11.23 -41.69 -1.39
N TRP A 20 -11.85 -41.29 -2.51
CA TRP A 20 -11.17 -40.76 -3.70
C TRP A 20 -11.08 -39.22 -3.74
N GLU A 21 -11.59 -38.52 -2.73
CA GLU A 21 -11.51 -37.06 -2.61
C GLU A 21 -10.67 -36.71 -1.38
N THR A 22 -9.55 -36.01 -1.55
CA THR A 22 -8.77 -35.43 -0.44
C THR A 22 -8.60 -33.94 -0.70
N SER A 23 -9.01 -33.12 0.27
CA SER A 23 -9.03 -31.65 0.13
C SER A 23 -9.77 -31.18 -1.14
N GLY A 24 -10.90 -31.82 -1.45
CA GLY A 24 -11.73 -31.51 -2.63
C GLY A 24 -11.15 -31.91 -3.99
N ARG A 25 -9.96 -32.54 -4.03
CA ARG A 25 -9.33 -32.99 -5.27
C ARG A 25 -9.57 -34.47 -5.49
N LEU A 26 -9.89 -34.83 -6.73
CA LEU A 26 -10.00 -36.24 -7.13
C LEU A 26 -8.62 -36.87 -7.14
N LEU A 27 -8.51 -38.01 -6.48
CA LEU A 27 -7.33 -38.85 -6.46
C LEU A 27 -7.64 -40.15 -7.19
N VAL A 28 -6.64 -40.71 -7.85
CA VAL A 28 -6.64 -42.10 -8.32
C VAL A 28 -5.21 -42.62 -8.28
N ARG A 29 -4.99 -43.93 -8.25
CA ARG A 29 -3.64 -44.49 -8.40
C ARG A 29 -3.40 -45.02 -9.81
N THR A 30 -2.15 -44.98 -10.24
CA THR A 30 -1.72 -45.67 -11.46
C THR A 30 -1.87 -47.18 -11.27
N SER A 31 -2.49 -47.86 -12.23
CA SER A 31 -2.69 -49.32 -12.17
C SER A 31 -1.58 -50.11 -12.86
N ALA A 32 -0.71 -49.40 -13.60
CA ALA A 32 0.49 -49.93 -14.24
C ALA A 32 1.60 -48.89 -14.23
N ALA A 33 2.85 -49.35 -14.37
CA ALA A 33 3.98 -48.45 -14.56
C ALA A 33 3.85 -47.71 -15.89
N TYR A 34 4.14 -46.42 -15.88
CA TYR A 34 4.07 -45.55 -17.05
C TYR A 34 5.47 -45.29 -17.59
N THR A 35 5.59 -45.35 -18.91
CA THR A 35 6.85 -45.07 -19.62
C THR A 35 6.88 -43.60 -20.03
N ALA A 36 8.01 -42.93 -19.77
CA ALA A 36 8.23 -41.53 -20.20
C ALA A 36 7.88 -41.32 -21.68
N GLY A 37 7.30 -40.16 -22.00
CA GLY A 37 6.94 -39.77 -23.36
C GLY A 37 5.68 -40.44 -23.95
N VAL A 38 4.90 -41.18 -23.16
CA VAL A 38 3.67 -41.85 -23.63
C VAL A 38 2.45 -40.96 -23.40
N GLY A 39 1.61 -40.75 -24.42
CA GLY A 39 0.41 -39.91 -24.29
C GLY A 39 -0.73 -40.50 -23.46
N THR A 40 -0.55 -41.63 -22.78
CA THR A 40 -1.61 -42.35 -22.07
C THR A 40 -1.13 -42.85 -20.70
N LEU A 41 -1.87 -42.52 -19.64
CA LEU A 41 -1.63 -42.98 -18.27
C LEU A 41 -2.74 -43.94 -17.85
N THR A 42 -2.39 -45.15 -17.45
CA THR A 42 -3.35 -46.17 -16.98
C THR A 42 -3.56 -46.06 -15.47
N VAL A 43 -4.81 -45.97 -15.04
CA VAL A 43 -5.21 -45.76 -13.64
C VAL A 43 -6.26 -46.78 -13.20
N GLU A 44 -6.52 -46.85 -11.90
CA GLU A 44 -7.49 -47.80 -11.33
C GLU A 44 -8.94 -47.49 -11.75
N GLY A 45 -9.27 -46.22 -11.94
CA GLY A 45 -10.57 -45.80 -12.46
C GLY A 45 -10.70 -44.29 -12.60
N THR A 46 -11.46 -43.82 -13.58
CA THR A 46 -11.61 -42.38 -13.86
C THR A 46 -13.00 -41.85 -13.50
N HIS A 47 -13.62 -42.41 -12.47
CA HIS A 47 -14.97 -42.01 -12.07
C HIS A 47 -15.00 -40.53 -11.64
N ARG A 48 -15.96 -39.75 -12.16
CA ARG A 48 -16.13 -38.30 -11.91
C ARG A 48 -15.03 -37.38 -12.44
N TRP A 49 -13.97 -37.93 -13.03
CA TRP A 49 -12.95 -37.12 -13.70
C TRP A 49 -13.54 -36.40 -14.92
N PRO A 50 -13.23 -35.11 -15.13
CA PRO A 50 -13.69 -34.39 -16.31
C PRO A 50 -13.04 -34.98 -17.57
N THR A 51 -13.67 -34.85 -18.73
CA THR A 51 -13.20 -35.45 -20.00
C THR A 51 -11.86 -34.89 -20.49
N ALA A 52 -11.48 -33.71 -20.02
CA ALA A 52 -10.16 -33.09 -20.19
C ALA A 52 -9.85 -32.28 -18.91
N GLY A 53 -8.56 -32.10 -18.59
CA GLY A 53 -8.16 -31.43 -17.36
C GLY A 53 -6.66 -31.42 -17.14
N ARG A 54 -6.23 -31.07 -15.93
CA ARG A 54 -4.82 -31.07 -15.51
C ARG A 54 -4.62 -32.03 -14.35
N ILE A 55 -3.52 -32.77 -14.38
CA ILE A 55 -3.14 -33.77 -13.37
C ILE A 55 -1.73 -33.53 -12.85
N ALA A 56 -1.50 -33.90 -11.60
CA ALA A 56 -0.17 -34.05 -11.01
C ALA A 56 0.07 -35.49 -10.58
N VAL A 57 1.28 -35.99 -10.80
CA VAL A 57 1.72 -37.34 -10.41
C VAL A 57 3.24 -37.35 -10.18
N ASP A 58 3.68 -37.84 -9.03
CA ASP A 58 5.10 -37.91 -8.63
C ASP A 58 5.90 -36.62 -8.87
N GLY A 59 5.28 -35.46 -8.62
CA GLY A 59 5.90 -34.14 -8.79
C GLY A 59 5.89 -33.58 -10.22
N GLN A 60 5.37 -34.34 -11.20
CA GLN A 60 5.19 -33.88 -12.57
C GLN A 60 3.74 -33.44 -12.82
N THR A 61 3.55 -32.41 -13.66
CA THR A 61 2.24 -31.85 -14.00
C THR A 61 1.99 -31.96 -15.50
N GLY A 62 0.74 -32.23 -15.89
CA GLY A 62 0.38 -32.34 -17.29
C GLY A 62 -1.11 -32.14 -17.56
N VAL A 63 -1.43 -31.83 -18.81
CA VAL A 63 -2.80 -31.72 -19.32
C VAL A 63 -3.18 -33.05 -19.96
N TYR A 64 -4.39 -33.55 -19.72
CA TYR A 64 -4.97 -34.65 -20.48
C TYR A 64 -6.18 -34.16 -21.26
N THR A 65 -6.41 -34.75 -22.44
CA THR A 65 -7.46 -34.31 -23.38
C THR A 65 -8.58 -35.34 -23.56
N GLY A 66 -8.41 -36.53 -22.98
CA GLY A 66 -9.42 -37.58 -23.01
C GLY A 66 -9.35 -38.49 -21.79
N VAL A 67 -10.46 -39.16 -21.52
CA VAL A 67 -10.61 -40.11 -20.42
C VAL A 67 -11.34 -41.35 -20.92
N THR A 68 -10.82 -42.52 -20.56
CA THR A 68 -11.54 -43.80 -20.63
C THR A 68 -11.71 -44.33 -19.22
N ASN A 69 -12.53 -45.37 -19.01
CA ASN A 69 -12.82 -45.93 -17.68
C ASN A 69 -11.58 -46.20 -16.81
N THR A 70 -10.41 -46.46 -17.41
CA THR A 70 -9.16 -46.82 -16.72
C THR A 70 -7.94 -46.07 -17.24
N SER A 71 -8.12 -44.95 -17.95
CA SER A 71 -6.96 -44.22 -18.48
C SER A 71 -7.23 -42.75 -18.76
N PHE A 72 -6.20 -41.93 -18.57
CA PHE A 72 -6.11 -40.59 -19.16
C PHE A 72 -5.37 -40.68 -20.50
N THR A 73 -5.86 -40.00 -21.54
CA THR A 73 -5.28 -40.02 -22.89
C THR A 73 -4.96 -38.62 -23.39
N GLY A 74 -4.04 -38.55 -24.35
CA GLY A 74 -3.55 -37.30 -24.92
C GLY A 74 -2.92 -36.42 -23.84
N ILE A 75 -2.06 -37.04 -23.02
CA ILE A 75 -1.30 -36.35 -21.98
C ILE A 75 -0.20 -35.52 -22.63
N THR A 76 -0.07 -34.27 -22.20
CA THR A 76 1.03 -33.37 -22.54
C THR A 76 1.63 -32.77 -21.28
N ASN A 77 2.96 -32.67 -21.20
CA ASN A 77 3.64 -32.07 -20.07
C ASN A 77 3.40 -30.54 -20.02
N ASP A 78 3.20 -29.99 -18.82
CA ASP A 78 2.99 -28.55 -18.64
C ASP A 78 4.26 -27.70 -18.86
N VAL A 79 5.46 -28.27 -18.70
CA VAL A 79 6.74 -27.55 -18.76
C VAL A 79 7.16 -27.29 -20.20
N ASP A 80 7.06 -28.29 -21.08
CA ASP A 80 7.56 -28.21 -22.45
C ASP A 80 6.48 -28.43 -23.53
N GLY A 81 5.24 -28.75 -23.13
CA GLY A 81 4.16 -29.08 -24.06
C GLY A 81 4.37 -30.39 -24.83
N GLY A 82 5.38 -31.19 -24.46
CA GLY A 82 5.72 -32.46 -25.06
C GLY A 82 4.68 -33.54 -24.76
N VAL A 83 4.69 -34.62 -25.55
CA VAL A 83 3.78 -35.76 -25.34
C VAL A 83 4.19 -36.52 -24.08
N GLY A 84 3.23 -36.71 -23.16
CA GLY A 84 3.40 -37.47 -21.93
C GLY A 84 4.23 -36.75 -20.85
N PHE A 85 4.39 -37.39 -19.71
CA PHE A 85 5.33 -37.00 -18.66
C PHE A 85 6.79 -37.30 -19.04
N LEU A 86 7.72 -36.51 -18.49
CA LEU A 86 9.16 -36.57 -18.79
C LEU A 86 9.84 -37.77 -18.13
N ASP A 87 9.43 -38.11 -16.92
CA ASP A 87 9.97 -39.27 -16.20
C ASP A 87 8.96 -40.43 -16.17
N ALA A 88 9.50 -41.64 -16.00
CA ALA A 88 8.69 -42.82 -15.75
C ALA A 88 7.98 -42.71 -14.38
N ILE A 89 6.75 -43.23 -14.30
CA ILE A 89 5.94 -43.20 -13.08
C ILE A 89 5.72 -44.65 -12.64
N ALA A 90 5.90 -44.91 -11.35
CA ALA A 90 5.72 -46.24 -10.80
C ALA A 90 4.24 -46.69 -10.85
N SER A 91 4.03 -48.00 -10.78
CA SER A 91 2.69 -48.51 -10.50
C SER A 91 2.29 -48.18 -9.06
N GLY A 92 1.05 -47.76 -8.83
CA GLY A 92 0.53 -47.36 -7.53
C GLY A 92 0.79 -45.90 -7.14
N SER A 93 1.44 -45.11 -8.01
CA SER A 93 1.65 -43.66 -7.81
C SER A 93 0.32 -42.93 -7.76
N VAL A 94 0.23 -41.89 -6.93
CA VAL A 94 -0.99 -41.11 -6.75
C VAL A 94 -1.08 -40.05 -7.84
N VAL A 95 -2.19 -40.05 -8.56
CA VAL A 95 -2.59 -39.06 -9.56
C VAL A 95 -3.63 -38.15 -8.92
N MET A 96 -3.37 -36.85 -8.97
CA MET A 96 -4.22 -35.81 -8.38
C MET A 96 -4.77 -34.88 -9.46
N ASP A 97 -6.07 -34.59 -9.43
CA ASP A 97 -6.68 -33.53 -10.24
C ASP A 97 -6.23 -32.17 -9.69
N ILE A 98 -5.53 -31.39 -10.52
CA ILE A 98 -5.09 -30.02 -10.18
C ILE A 98 -5.83 -28.97 -11.02
N GLY A 99 -6.75 -29.40 -11.89
CA GLY A 99 -7.55 -28.51 -12.74
C GLY A 99 -8.83 -28.01 -12.07
N ARG A 100 -9.30 -28.68 -11.01
CA ARG A 100 -10.47 -28.22 -10.25
C ARG A 100 -10.15 -27.00 -9.39
N VAL A 101 -10.97 -25.95 -9.56
CA VAL A 101 -11.14 -24.87 -8.59
C VAL A 101 -11.66 -25.47 -7.29
N ALA A 102 -11.20 -24.96 -6.14
CA ALA A 102 -11.52 -25.48 -4.82
C ALA A 102 -13.03 -25.78 -4.66
N ASN A 103 -13.32 -26.95 -4.08
CA ASN A 103 -14.66 -27.33 -3.67
C ASN A 103 -15.14 -26.35 -2.59
N THR A 104 -16.43 -25.97 -2.57
CA THR A 104 -17.02 -25.15 -1.49
C THR A 104 -16.73 -25.69 -0.08
N GLU A 105 -16.57 -27.01 0.09
CA GLU A 105 -16.14 -27.65 1.33
C GLU A 105 -14.65 -27.44 1.65
N ASP A 106 -13.78 -27.35 0.64
CA ASP A 106 -12.36 -27.00 0.81
C ASP A 106 -12.22 -25.51 1.14
N ASP A 107 -12.99 -24.63 0.47
CA ASP A 107 -13.08 -23.21 0.83
C ASP A 107 -13.61 -23.03 2.26
N LEU A 108 -14.59 -23.84 2.66
CA LEU A 108 -15.10 -23.87 4.03
C LEU A 108 -14.01 -24.34 5.00
N TYR A 109 -13.28 -25.41 4.69
CA TYR A 109 -12.19 -25.89 5.56
C TYR A 109 -11.07 -24.84 5.71
N ARG A 110 -10.62 -24.22 4.61
CA ARG A 110 -9.61 -23.16 4.63
C ARG A 110 -10.08 -21.92 5.38
N SER A 111 -11.37 -21.60 5.33
CA SER A 111 -11.91 -20.48 6.10
C SER A 111 -11.78 -20.66 7.63
N PHE A 112 -11.55 -21.88 8.12
CA PHE A 112 -11.29 -22.16 9.54
C PHE A 112 -9.80 -22.10 9.93
N LEU A 113 -8.88 -22.06 8.96
CA LEU A 113 -7.44 -22.06 9.21
C LEU A 113 -6.88 -20.66 9.01
N THR A 114 -6.32 -20.06 10.06
CA THR A 114 -5.71 -18.71 10.01
C THR A 114 -4.62 -18.62 8.93
N GLU A 115 -3.87 -19.69 8.70
CA GLU A 115 -2.82 -19.76 7.69
C GLU A 115 -3.34 -19.63 6.24
N ASP A 116 -4.51 -20.21 5.96
CA ASP A 116 -5.05 -20.34 4.60
C ASP A 116 -6.23 -19.40 4.30
N ALA A 117 -6.88 -18.85 5.32
CA ALA A 117 -8.01 -17.95 5.18
C ALA A 117 -7.61 -16.66 4.45
N VAL A 118 -8.45 -16.19 3.55
CA VAL A 118 -8.22 -14.98 2.73
C VAL A 118 -9.35 -13.96 2.91
N SER A 119 -9.02 -12.67 2.86
CA SER A 119 -9.96 -11.53 2.89
C SER A 119 -11.03 -11.70 3.97
N ASP A 120 -12.30 -11.81 3.57
CA ASP A 120 -13.48 -11.85 4.42
C ASP A 120 -13.50 -13.07 5.35
N GLN A 121 -12.89 -14.18 4.92
CA GLN A 121 -12.76 -15.38 5.75
C GLN A 121 -11.85 -15.11 6.96
N LEU A 122 -10.76 -14.39 6.74
CA LEU A 122 -9.83 -14.01 7.79
C LEU A 122 -10.47 -12.99 8.74
N ASP A 123 -11.33 -12.11 8.22
CA ASP A 123 -12.11 -11.16 9.03
C ASP A 123 -13.15 -11.86 9.90
N MET A 124 -13.85 -12.85 9.35
CA MET A 124 -14.75 -13.70 10.10
C MET A 124 -14.00 -14.45 11.21
N LEU A 125 -12.81 -14.98 10.90
CA LEU A 125 -11.99 -15.69 11.88
C LEU A 125 -11.55 -14.75 13.00
N GLY A 126 -11.09 -13.53 12.69
CA GLY A 126 -10.75 -12.54 13.70
C GLY A 126 -11.92 -12.13 14.59
N ARG A 127 -13.10 -11.90 14.02
CA ARG A 127 -14.33 -11.60 14.80
C ARG A 127 -14.67 -12.70 15.80
N ASN A 128 -14.42 -13.96 15.46
CA ASN A 128 -14.62 -15.09 16.40
C ASN A 128 -13.67 -15.03 17.60
N PHE A 129 -12.50 -14.42 17.44
CA PHE A 129 -11.54 -14.18 18.52
C PHE A 129 -11.68 -12.78 19.16
N GLY A 130 -12.71 -12.01 18.78
CA GLY A 130 -12.92 -10.66 19.29
C GLY A 130 -11.93 -9.62 18.76
N VAL A 131 -11.26 -9.94 17.65
CA VAL A 131 -10.31 -9.06 16.99
C VAL A 131 -10.93 -8.60 15.68
N ASP A 132 -11.27 -7.32 15.60
CA ASP A 132 -11.65 -6.73 14.31
C ASP A 132 -10.39 -6.32 13.56
N ARG A 133 -10.39 -6.53 12.23
CA ARG A 133 -9.26 -6.16 11.39
C ARG A 133 -9.01 -4.67 11.53
N PRO A 134 -7.81 -4.27 11.99
CA PRO A 134 -7.46 -2.87 12.01
C PRO A 134 -7.44 -2.38 10.57
N ARG A 135 -8.11 -1.26 10.42
CA ARG A 135 -8.30 -0.61 9.15
C ARG A 135 -6.91 -0.30 8.53
N GLY A 136 -6.62 -0.86 7.35
CA GLY A 136 -5.38 -0.60 6.57
C GLY A 136 -4.38 -1.75 6.61
N VAL A 137 -4.65 -2.76 7.44
CA VAL A 137 -3.80 -3.94 7.60
C VAL A 137 -4.09 -4.95 6.48
N ASN A 138 -3.05 -5.32 5.73
CA ASN A 138 -3.17 -6.35 4.69
C ASN A 138 -3.37 -7.75 5.30
N ASP A 139 -3.82 -8.72 4.49
CA ASP A 139 -4.08 -10.09 4.95
C ASP A 139 -2.86 -10.75 5.62
N ALA A 140 -1.64 -10.47 5.17
CA ALA A 140 -0.43 -11.09 5.72
C ALA A 140 -0.13 -10.56 7.13
N THR A 141 -0.18 -9.23 7.32
CA THR A 141 0.00 -8.58 8.61
C THR A 141 -1.14 -8.91 9.56
N TYR A 142 -2.39 -8.94 9.07
CA TYR A 142 -3.54 -9.29 9.91
C TYR A 142 -3.51 -10.76 10.34
N ARG A 143 -3.06 -11.65 9.44
CA ARG A 143 -2.80 -13.06 9.78
C ARG A 143 -1.72 -13.19 10.84
N ALA A 144 -0.61 -12.47 10.70
CA ALA A 144 0.46 -12.45 11.70
C ALA A 144 -0.08 -11.95 13.06
N LEU A 145 -0.88 -10.89 13.06
CA LEU A 145 -1.54 -10.37 14.26
C LEU A 145 -2.47 -11.41 14.89
N LEU A 146 -3.34 -12.06 14.11
CA LEU A 146 -4.25 -13.09 14.62
C LEU A 146 -3.50 -14.29 15.21
N LEU A 147 -2.43 -14.74 14.56
CA LEU A 147 -1.58 -15.81 15.08
C LEU A 147 -0.97 -15.44 16.44
N VAL A 148 -0.57 -14.19 16.62
CA VAL A 148 -0.05 -13.71 17.90
C VAL A 148 -1.18 -13.60 18.95
N MET A 149 -2.33 -13.03 18.57
CA MET A 149 -3.45 -12.78 19.49
C MET A 149 -4.11 -14.05 20.01
N ILE A 150 -4.15 -15.12 19.22
CA ILE A 150 -4.70 -16.41 19.66
C ILE A 150 -3.81 -17.09 20.73
N TYR A 151 -2.50 -16.87 20.68
CA TYR A 151 -1.51 -17.51 21.56
C TYR A 151 -0.79 -16.51 22.47
N LEU A 152 -1.50 -15.46 22.87
CA LEU A 152 -0.92 -14.34 23.60
C LEU A 152 -0.61 -14.75 25.04
N ASP A 153 0.61 -14.46 25.50
CA ASP A 153 1.05 -14.81 26.84
C ASP A 153 0.46 -13.87 27.90
N ALA A 154 0.30 -14.36 29.13
CA ALA A 154 -0.23 -13.55 30.25
C ALA A 154 0.71 -12.41 30.70
N GLN A 155 1.96 -12.38 30.22
CA GLN A 155 2.93 -11.34 30.56
C GLN A 155 2.78 -10.14 29.63
N THR A 156 2.32 -9.02 30.19
CA THR A 156 1.88 -7.84 29.43
C THR A 156 2.97 -7.25 28.53
N ILE A 157 4.22 -7.14 28.99
CA ILE A 157 5.32 -6.61 28.17
C ILE A 157 5.60 -7.51 26.95
N TYR A 158 5.73 -8.82 27.18
CA TYR A 158 6.03 -9.78 26.12
C TYR A 158 4.87 -9.92 25.12
N ALA A 159 3.66 -9.81 25.63
CA ALA A 159 2.43 -9.69 24.86
C ALA A 159 2.44 -8.46 23.93
N CYS A 160 2.78 -7.29 24.46
CA CYS A 160 2.93 -6.06 23.68
C CYS A 160 4.04 -6.20 22.63
N GLU A 161 5.20 -6.76 23.00
CA GLU A 161 6.32 -7.01 22.10
C GLU A 161 5.90 -7.87 20.90
N LYS A 162 5.26 -9.03 21.15
CA LYS A 162 4.80 -9.90 20.06
C LYS A 162 3.81 -9.23 19.11
N VAL A 163 2.93 -8.37 19.62
CA VAL A 163 1.96 -7.64 18.79
C VAL A 163 2.63 -6.53 17.98
N LEU A 164 3.56 -5.81 18.58
CA LEU A 164 4.35 -4.79 17.88
C LEU A 164 5.25 -5.42 16.83
N ASP A 165 5.84 -6.59 17.09
CA ASP A 165 6.57 -7.38 16.09
C ASP A 165 5.69 -7.76 14.89
N ALA A 166 4.44 -8.14 15.12
CA ALA A 166 3.52 -8.47 14.04
C ALA A 166 3.10 -7.25 13.20
N LEU A 167 2.98 -6.08 13.82
CA LEU A 167 2.53 -4.84 13.17
C LEU A 167 3.66 -4.08 12.47
N PHE A 168 4.80 -3.93 13.14
CA PHE A 168 5.91 -3.07 12.72
C PHE A 168 7.18 -3.87 12.37
N GLY A 169 7.30 -5.12 12.81
CA GLY A 169 8.53 -5.89 12.70
C GLY A 169 9.49 -5.63 13.87
N ALA A 170 10.29 -6.64 14.20
CA ALA A 170 11.25 -6.57 15.29
C ALA A 170 12.31 -5.47 15.06
N GLY A 171 12.51 -4.64 16.08
CA GLY A 171 13.51 -3.56 16.09
C GLY A 171 13.02 -2.19 15.60
N ASN A 172 11.75 -2.07 15.18
CA ASN A 172 11.15 -0.80 14.75
C ASN A 172 10.42 -0.05 15.88
N TYR A 173 10.54 -0.54 17.11
CA TYR A 173 9.96 0.07 18.31
C TYR A 173 10.86 -0.17 19.52
N THR A 174 10.75 0.68 20.52
CA THR A 174 11.36 0.51 21.84
C THR A 174 10.26 0.42 22.88
N LEU A 175 10.34 -0.57 23.76
CA LEU A 175 9.38 -0.75 24.84
C LEU A 175 10.11 -0.75 26.18
N TYR A 176 9.63 0.06 27.12
CA TYR A 176 10.21 0.13 28.46
C TYR A 176 9.14 0.38 29.53
N GLU A 177 9.43 -0.03 30.75
CA GLU A 177 8.60 0.22 31.94
C GLU A 177 9.38 1.12 32.90
N ASP A 178 8.80 2.27 33.25
CA ASP A 178 9.38 3.14 34.29
C ASP A 178 8.88 2.72 35.67
N LEU A 179 9.65 1.84 36.30
CA LEU A 179 9.35 1.32 37.64
C LEU A 179 9.46 2.38 38.77
N VAL A 180 9.92 3.60 38.48
CA VAL A 180 10.19 4.63 39.49
C VAL A 180 9.20 5.79 39.38
N SER A 181 8.98 6.31 38.17
CA SER A 181 8.16 7.51 37.97
C SER A 181 6.72 7.22 37.55
N ASP A 182 6.46 6.11 36.85
CA ASP A 182 5.13 5.75 36.34
C ASP A 182 4.85 4.24 36.48
N ILE A 183 4.69 3.80 37.74
CA ILE A 183 4.46 2.39 38.08
C ILE A 183 3.14 1.90 37.43
N HIS A 184 3.20 0.74 36.78
CA HIS A 184 2.12 0.14 35.97
C HIS A 184 1.88 0.80 34.60
N THR A 185 2.84 1.57 34.10
CA THR A 185 2.78 2.16 32.75
C THR A 185 3.85 1.55 31.84
N ILE A 186 3.42 1.05 30.68
CA ILE A 186 4.32 0.59 29.61
C ILE A 186 4.41 1.71 28.58
N HIS A 187 5.63 2.19 28.33
CA HIS A 187 5.93 3.18 27.31
C HIS A 187 6.36 2.46 26.03
N VAL A 188 5.73 2.83 24.92
CA VAL A 188 6.03 2.32 23.59
C VAL A 188 6.46 3.47 22.71
N GLU A 189 7.71 3.46 22.29
CA GLU A 189 8.30 4.44 21.38
C GLU A 189 8.39 3.80 19.98
N ILE A 190 7.82 4.45 18.96
CA ILE A 190 7.81 3.93 17.58
C ILE A 190 8.83 4.70 16.75
N THR A 191 9.85 4.01 16.25
CA THR A 191 10.96 4.61 15.50
C THR A 191 10.51 5.05 14.11
N GLY A 192 10.77 6.31 13.73
CA GLY A 192 10.60 6.78 12.35
C GLY A 192 9.22 7.37 12.00
N VAL A 193 8.34 7.56 13.00
CA VAL A 193 7.08 8.29 12.82
C VAL A 193 7.36 9.79 12.90
N ALA A 194 7.59 10.43 11.75
CA ALA A 194 7.78 11.88 11.72
C ALA A 194 6.55 12.58 12.31
N THR A 195 6.71 13.23 13.47
CA THR A 195 5.72 14.13 14.06
C THR A 195 5.61 15.38 13.20
N SER A 196 4.99 15.27 12.02
CA SER A 196 4.62 16.45 11.26
C SER A 196 3.41 17.11 11.94
N VAL A 197 3.38 18.44 11.91
CA VAL A 197 2.41 19.34 12.58
C VAL A 197 0.93 19.07 12.19
N TYR A 198 0.66 18.08 11.35
CA TYR A 198 -0.67 17.50 11.15
C TYR A 198 -1.01 16.56 12.31
N ALA A 199 -1.49 17.13 13.42
CA ALA A 199 -2.06 16.36 14.53
C ALA A 199 -2.99 15.25 14.01
N GLY A 200 -2.58 13.99 14.16
CA GLY A 200 -3.38 12.79 13.83
C GLY A 200 -3.06 12.08 12.51
N LYS A 201 -2.07 12.53 11.71
CA LYS A 201 -1.67 11.84 10.47
C LYS A 201 -0.24 11.30 10.56
N SER A 202 -0.11 10.09 11.10
CA SER A 202 1.11 9.30 10.96
C SER A 202 1.12 8.67 9.57
N PHE A 203 2.20 8.86 8.81
CA PHE A 203 2.38 8.12 7.57
C PHE A 203 3.09 6.81 7.92
N LEU A 204 2.52 5.67 7.52
CA LEU A 204 3.28 4.43 7.35
C LEU A 204 4.28 4.66 6.20
N MET A 205 5.34 5.41 6.48
CA MET A 205 6.51 5.49 5.62
C MET A 205 7.24 4.17 5.80
N GLY A 206 6.81 3.15 5.05
CA GLY A 206 7.56 1.91 4.91
C GLY A 206 8.92 2.24 4.34
N GLY A 207 9.92 2.30 5.21
CA GLY A 207 11.31 2.40 4.79
C GLY A 207 11.71 1.04 4.23
N GLU A 208 12.05 1.00 2.96
CA GLU A 208 12.48 -0.23 2.32
C GLU A 208 14.00 -0.24 2.20
N ALA A 209 14.65 -1.22 2.83
CA ALA A 209 16.08 -1.42 2.69
C ALA A 209 16.36 -2.08 1.34
N GLN A 210 16.86 -1.30 0.37
CA GLN A 210 17.11 -1.77 -0.98
C GLN A 210 18.59 -1.65 -1.34
N PRO A 211 19.21 -2.69 -1.93
CA PRO A 211 20.50 -2.53 -2.58
C PRO A 211 20.35 -1.67 -3.84
N ARG A 212 21.32 -0.80 -4.12
CA ARG A 212 21.32 -0.07 -5.39
C ARG A 212 21.43 -1.04 -6.57
N THR A 213 20.72 -0.77 -7.65
CA THR A 213 20.79 -1.57 -8.89
C THR A 213 21.69 -0.93 -9.94
N GLY A 214 22.01 0.36 -9.78
CA GLY A 214 22.95 1.11 -10.59
C GLY A 214 23.56 2.28 -9.82
N VAL A 215 24.32 3.13 -10.52
CA VAL A 215 24.94 4.32 -9.92
C VAL A 215 23.92 5.40 -9.55
N THR A 216 22.78 5.40 -10.24
CA THR A 216 21.68 6.38 -10.11
C THR A 216 20.31 5.69 -10.07
N THR A 217 20.27 4.38 -9.87
CA THR A 217 19.02 3.60 -9.88
C THR A 217 18.92 2.72 -8.65
N VAL A 218 17.71 2.62 -8.13
CA VAL A 218 17.31 1.69 -7.08
C VAL A 218 16.00 1.03 -7.49
N ASP A 219 15.93 -0.28 -7.30
CA ASP A 219 14.68 -1.03 -7.51
C ASP A 219 14.00 -1.20 -6.15
N VAL A 220 12.69 -1.09 -6.12
CA VAL A 220 11.83 -1.26 -4.94
C VAL A 220 10.88 -2.44 -5.15
N ASP A 221 10.33 -3.03 -4.08
CA ASP A 221 9.48 -4.22 -4.23
C ASP A 221 8.13 -3.91 -4.88
N TYR A 222 7.69 -2.65 -4.83
CA TYR A 222 6.40 -2.19 -5.34
C TYR A 222 6.56 -0.95 -6.22
N GLU A 223 5.72 -0.81 -7.27
CA GLU A 223 5.74 0.35 -8.17
C GLU A 223 5.36 1.63 -7.38
N PRO A 224 6.29 2.58 -7.19
CA PRO A 224 6.01 3.81 -6.49
C PRO A 224 5.13 4.72 -7.36
N THR A 225 4.23 5.44 -6.71
CA THR A 225 3.57 6.61 -7.30
C THR A 225 4.31 7.89 -6.97
N ARG A 226 5.00 7.92 -5.81
CA ARG A 226 5.83 9.04 -5.37
C ARG A 226 6.95 8.58 -4.45
N VAL A 227 8.13 9.15 -4.63
CA VAL A 227 9.31 8.94 -3.76
C VAL A 227 9.50 10.17 -2.88
N TYR A 228 9.61 9.99 -1.57
CA TYR A 228 9.83 11.07 -0.60
C TYR A 228 11.31 11.25 -0.28
N GLY A 229 12.06 10.16 -0.27
CA GLY A 229 13.49 10.22 -0.08
C GLY A 229 14.20 8.91 -0.36
N ILE A 230 15.48 9.04 -0.64
CA ILE A 230 16.43 7.94 -0.67
C ILE A 230 17.56 8.37 0.26
N TYR A 231 17.87 7.53 1.24
CA TYR A 231 18.88 7.78 2.26
C TYR A 231 19.91 6.64 2.26
N GLY A 232 21.06 6.87 2.87
CA GLY A 232 22.01 5.78 3.11
C GLY A 232 21.45 4.84 4.17
N ALA A 233 21.66 3.53 4.06
CA ALA A 233 21.20 2.58 5.08
C ALA A 233 21.79 2.82 6.49
N GLY A 234 22.89 3.58 6.60
CA GLY A 234 23.46 4.01 7.87
C GLY A 234 22.83 5.28 8.46
N ASP A 235 21.77 5.81 7.84
CA ASP A 235 21.05 7.01 8.25
C ASP A 235 19.56 6.67 8.52
N PRO A 236 19.28 5.85 9.55
CA PRO A 236 17.92 5.41 9.86
C PRO A 236 17.01 6.55 10.32
N GLU A 237 17.60 7.64 10.84
CA GLU A 237 16.87 8.83 11.29
C GLU A 237 16.54 9.81 10.15
N ARG A 238 16.96 9.52 8.91
CA ARG A 238 16.73 10.36 7.71
C ARG A 238 17.28 11.79 7.86
N VAL A 239 18.35 11.97 8.65
CA VAL A 239 18.94 13.29 8.95
C VAL A 239 20.05 13.67 7.96
N GLY A 240 20.57 12.71 7.22
CA GLY A 240 21.61 12.86 6.25
C GLY A 240 21.12 13.32 4.87
N THR A 241 21.89 12.96 3.84
CA THR A 241 21.62 13.39 2.47
C THR A 241 20.45 12.60 1.88
N ASN A 242 19.36 13.30 1.56
CA ASN A 242 18.30 12.76 0.71
C ASN A 242 18.74 12.83 -0.77
N TYR A 243 19.09 11.70 -1.35
CA TYR A 243 19.61 11.59 -2.72
C TYR A 243 18.57 11.89 -3.81
N VAL A 244 17.28 11.97 -3.46
CA VAL A 244 16.20 12.38 -4.39
C VAL A 244 16.15 13.90 -4.56
N ASN A 245 16.66 14.64 -3.58
CA ASN A 245 16.59 16.09 -3.55
C ASN A 245 17.83 16.71 -4.18
N ASP A 246 17.62 17.42 -5.29
CA ASP A 246 18.63 18.28 -5.90
C ASP A 246 18.56 19.67 -5.26
N THR A 247 19.67 20.16 -4.70
CA THR A 247 19.70 21.49 -4.08
C THR A 247 20.01 22.53 -5.14
N ILE A 248 19.05 23.44 -5.36
CA ILE A 248 19.19 24.54 -6.29
C ILE A 248 19.16 25.87 -5.52
N VAL A 249 19.99 26.82 -5.96
CA VAL A 249 19.95 28.19 -5.46
C VAL A 249 19.27 29.03 -6.51
N GLY A 250 18.15 29.63 -6.13
CA GLY A 250 17.39 30.50 -7.02
C GLY A 250 17.02 31.81 -6.37
N PHE A 251 16.34 32.65 -7.13
CA PHE A 251 15.76 33.90 -6.67
C PHE A 251 14.37 34.04 -7.24
N THR A 252 13.61 34.83 -6.52
CA THR A 252 12.21 35.06 -6.79
C THR A 252 12.06 36.47 -7.32
N ASN A 253 11.22 36.65 -8.33
CA ASN A 253 11.07 37.93 -9.01
C ASN A 253 9.87 38.69 -8.45
N ALA A 254 10.07 39.83 -7.81
CA ALA A 254 8.97 40.64 -7.29
C ALA A 254 8.01 41.15 -8.41
N ALA A 255 8.49 41.28 -9.65
CA ALA A 255 7.67 41.63 -10.80
C ALA A 255 6.94 40.44 -11.43
N GLN A 256 7.34 39.21 -11.07
CA GLN A 256 6.75 37.94 -11.51
C GLN A 256 6.74 36.97 -10.31
N PRO A 257 5.86 37.18 -9.32
CA PRO A 257 5.94 36.52 -8.01
C PRO A 257 5.75 35.00 -8.08
N THR A 258 5.20 34.49 -9.18
CA THR A 258 5.06 33.06 -9.47
C THR A 258 6.32 32.42 -10.03
N TRP A 259 7.35 33.20 -10.40
CA TRP A 259 8.56 32.69 -11.03
C TRP A 259 9.64 32.41 -10.01
N PHE A 260 10.26 31.24 -10.17
CA PHE A 260 11.49 30.89 -9.49
C PHE A 260 12.59 30.72 -10.53
N GLN A 261 13.69 31.46 -10.35
CA GLN A 261 14.79 31.54 -11.31
C GLN A 261 16.09 31.05 -10.69
N THR A 262 16.98 30.45 -11.47
CA THR A 262 18.32 30.04 -11.03
C THR A 262 19.41 30.76 -11.83
N LEU A 263 20.65 30.78 -11.31
CA LEU A 263 21.80 31.39 -12.01
C LEU A 263 22.42 30.48 -13.06
N ILE A 264 22.18 29.19 -12.94
CA ILE A 264 22.78 28.16 -13.76
C ILE A 264 21.62 27.38 -14.38
N PRO A 265 21.67 27.04 -15.67
CA PRO A 265 20.66 26.20 -16.31
C PRO A 265 20.51 24.89 -15.55
N THR A 266 19.43 24.79 -14.78
CA THR A 266 19.14 23.64 -13.93
C THR A 266 17.83 23.00 -14.29
N PHE A 267 16.85 23.77 -14.78
CA PHE A 267 15.52 23.22 -15.06
C PHE A 267 15.46 22.50 -16.40
N THR A 268 14.60 21.50 -16.47
CA THR A 268 14.29 20.74 -17.68
C THR A 268 12.78 20.65 -17.88
N PRO A 269 12.28 20.35 -19.09
CA PRO A 269 10.86 20.12 -19.31
C PRO A 269 10.24 19.03 -18.41
N ALA A 270 11.05 18.06 -17.97
CA ALA A 270 10.62 16.99 -17.08
C ALA A 270 10.34 17.46 -15.63
N ASP A 271 10.81 18.65 -15.26
CA ASP A 271 10.52 19.23 -13.95
C ASP A 271 9.06 19.69 -13.82
N ALA A 272 8.34 19.91 -14.93
CA ALA A 272 6.93 20.30 -14.90
C ALA A 272 6.05 19.19 -14.30
N GLY A 273 5.21 19.55 -13.34
CA GLY A 273 4.43 18.61 -12.51
C GLY A 273 5.20 18.07 -11.29
N GLY A 274 6.52 18.30 -11.23
CA GLY A 274 7.34 17.98 -10.07
C GLY A 274 7.11 18.95 -8.90
N TYR A 275 7.84 18.71 -7.79
CA TYR A 275 7.75 19.54 -6.59
C TYR A 275 9.10 20.13 -6.19
N ALA A 276 9.06 21.39 -5.75
CA ALA A 276 10.18 22.11 -5.17
C ALA A 276 9.84 22.54 -3.75
N THR A 277 10.74 22.31 -2.79
CA THR A 277 10.62 22.85 -1.44
C THR A 277 11.44 24.13 -1.37
N ILE A 278 10.80 25.24 -1.00
CA ILE A 278 11.44 26.56 -0.88
C ILE A 278 11.19 27.05 0.54
N GLY A 279 12.26 27.17 1.32
CA GLY A 279 12.14 27.32 2.77
C GLY A 279 11.46 26.08 3.36
N THR A 280 10.33 26.28 4.05
CA THR A 280 9.50 25.19 4.61
C THR A 280 8.32 24.81 3.70
N ALA A 281 8.12 25.52 2.59
CA ALA A 281 6.94 25.38 1.77
C ALA A 281 7.20 24.49 0.55
N LEU A 282 6.36 23.46 0.37
CA LEU A 282 6.32 22.68 -0.86
C LEU A 282 5.52 23.42 -1.95
N TRP A 283 6.06 23.48 -3.16
CA TRP A 283 5.47 24.10 -4.34
C TRP A 283 5.50 23.13 -5.51
N MET A 284 4.45 23.11 -6.34
CA MET A 284 4.43 22.37 -7.59
C MET A 284 5.01 23.23 -8.71
N VAL A 285 5.83 22.64 -9.57
CA VAL A 285 6.32 23.26 -10.80
C VAL A 285 5.19 23.22 -11.83
N ARG A 286 4.46 24.33 -11.97
CA ARG A 286 3.30 24.45 -12.87
C ARG A 286 3.71 24.41 -14.34
N ALA A 287 4.78 25.14 -14.65
CA ALA A 287 5.29 25.23 -16.01
C ALA A 287 6.81 25.38 -16.00
N TYR A 288 7.45 24.61 -16.88
CA TYR A 288 8.80 24.90 -17.33
C TYR A 288 8.71 26.04 -18.37
N LEU A 289 9.42 27.14 -18.13
CA LEU A 289 9.47 28.27 -19.07
C LEU A 289 10.74 28.20 -19.91
N ASP A 290 11.88 28.05 -19.23
CA ASP A 290 13.20 27.94 -19.84
C ASP A 290 14.18 27.25 -18.84
N PRO A 291 15.43 26.95 -19.24
CA PRO A 291 16.37 26.26 -18.36
C PRO A 291 16.72 26.97 -17.05
N LEU A 292 16.43 28.28 -16.94
CA LEU A 292 16.69 29.11 -15.79
C LEU A 292 15.41 29.45 -15.00
N THR A 293 14.22 29.24 -15.57
CA THR A 293 12.96 29.74 -15.00
C THR A 293 11.85 28.70 -15.02
N VAL A 294 11.21 28.55 -13.86
CA VAL A 294 9.97 27.79 -13.70
C VAL A 294 8.88 28.65 -13.06
N GLN A 295 7.63 28.31 -13.35
CA GLN A 295 6.46 28.85 -12.66
C GLN A 295 6.04 27.89 -11.55
N LEU A 296 5.80 28.42 -10.35
CA LEU A 296 5.39 27.67 -9.17
C LEU A 296 3.94 27.96 -8.76
N GLY A 297 3.29 26.97 -8.16
CA GLY A 297 1.94 27.09 -7.59
C GLY A 297 1.56 25.89 -6.73
N ARG A 298 0.42 25.96 -6.03
CA ARG A 298 -0.27 24.81 -5.41
C ARG A 298 -1.67 24.71 -6.00
N GLY A 299 -1.99 23.59 -6.65
CA GLY A 299 -3.29 23.37 -7.33
C GLY A 299 -3.14 23.02 -8.82
N PRO A 300 -4.26 22.80 -9.54
CA PRO A 300 -5.59 23.31 -9.22
C PRO A 300 -6.32 22.41 -8.22
N PHE A 301 -7.09 23.03 -7.33
CA PHE A 301 -8.02 22.37 -6.41
C PHE A 301 -9.46 22.71 -6.79
N THR A 302 -10.43 21.84 -6.48
CA THR A 302 -11.87 21.99 -6.81
C THR A 302 -12.78 21.99 -5.59
N ASP A 303 -12.20 22.07 -4.40
CA ASP A 303 -12.84 21.79 -3.10
C ASP A 303 -13.21 23.06 -2.31
N ALA A 304 -13.30 24.22 -2.97
CA ALA A 304 -13.59 25.48 -2.31
C ALA A 304 -15.04 25.93 -2.48
N SER A 305 -15.52 26.66 -1.47
CA SER A 305 -16.77 27.39 -1.48
C SER A 305 -16.57 28.83 -1.03
N MET A 306 -17.43 29.71 -1.53
CA MET A 306 -17.50 31.13 -1.20
C MET A 306 -18.93 31.46 -0.81
N ASN A 307 -19.13 32.36 0.15
CA ASN A 307 -20.46 32.70 0.65
C ASN A 307 -20.66 34.22 0.68
N SER A 308 -21.76 34.71 0.09
CA SER A 308 -22.14 36.13 0.14
C SER A 308 -22.37 36.68 1.55
N GLY A 309 -22.70 35.82 2.54
CA GLY A 309 -22.79 36.19 3.95
C GLY A 309 -21.43 36.45 4.62
N ALA A 310 -20.35 35.97 4.01
CA ALA A 310 -18.96 36.19 4.41
C ALA A 310 -18.14 36.59 3.17
N PRO A 311 -18.34 37.82 2.66
CA PRO A 311 -18.06 38.19 1.27
C PRO A 311 -16.58 38.17 0.87
N THR A 312 -15.66 37.86 1.76
CA THR A 312 -14.21 37.78 1.46
C THR A 312 -13.60 36.45 1.87
N ILE A 313 -14.41 35.51 2.38
CA ILE A 313 -13.91 34.24 2.91
C ILE A 313 -13.98 33.17 1.83
N LEU A 314 -12.83 32.55 1.55
CA LEU A 314 -12.71 31.29 0.83
C LEU A 314 -12.66 30.18 1.87
N THR A 315 -13.64 29.27 1.83
CA THR A 315 -13.67 28.06 2.67
C THR A 315 -13.34 26.86 1.82
N VAL A 316 -12.42 26.02 2.26
CA VAL A 316 -12.07 24.76 1.60
C VAL A 316 -12.53 23.58 2.43
N GLU A 317 -12.78 22.44 1.80
CA GLU A 317 -13.18 21.22 2.51
C GLU A 317 -12.07 20.68 3.43
N TYR A 318 -10.80 20.79 2.99
CA TYR A 318 -9.65 20.19 3.69
C TYR A 318 -8.66 21.22 4.24
N PRO A 319 -7.98 20.93 5.37
CA PRO A 319 -6.92 21.80 5.89
C PRO A 319 -5.80 22.02 4.87
N ARG A 320 -5.68 23.24 4.36
CA ARG A 320 -4.69 23.63 3.34
C ARG A 320 -3.97 24.93 3.64
N PHE A 321 -4.50 25.74 4.55
CA PHE A 321 -3.98 27.06 4.84
C PHE A 321 -3.12 27.07 6.10
N GLU A 322 -1.99 27.77 6.02
CA GLU A 322 -1.01 27.89 7.10
C GLU A 322 -0.70 29.36 7.33
N ALA A 323 -0.37 29.76 8.56
CA ALA A 323 -0.17 31.17 8.91
C ALA A 323 0.87 31.91 8.02
N TRP A 324 1.88 31.21 7.50
CA TRP A 324 2.88 31.79 6.60
C TRP A 324 2.32 32.14 5.21
N MET A 325 1.14 31.63 4.84
CA MET A 325 0.51 31.89 3.55
C MET A 325 -0.10 33.29 3.43
N VAL A 326 -0.16 34.06 4.51
CA VAL A 326 -0.59 35.47 4.44
C VAL A 326 0.30 36.25 3.48
N GLY A 327 -0.33 36.98 2.56
CA GLY A 327 0.34 37.71 1.49
C GLY A 327 0.52 36.93 0.19
N HIS A 328 0.32 35.61 0.18
CA HIS A 328 0.38 34.81 -1.04
C HIS A 328 -0.83 35.08 -1.96
N GLY A 329 -0.62 34.87 -3.27
CA GLY A 329 -1.68 35.02 -4.26
C GLY A 329 -2.62 33.83 -4.26
N VAL A 330 -3.90 34.04 -4.57
CA VAL A 330 -4.87 32.98 -4.83
C VAL A 330 -5.58 33.29 -6.13
N VAL A 331 -5.46 32.41 -7.11
CA VAL A 331 -6.24 32.49 -8.34
C VAL A 331 -7.48 31.64 -8.17
N VAL A 332 -8.63 32.25 -8.42
CA VAL A 332 -9.94 31.62 -8.33
C VAL A 332 -10.54 31.59 -9.73
N ALA A 333 -11.01 30.41 -10.14
CA ALA A 333 -11.76 30.16 -11.35
C ALA A 333 -13.14 29.61 -10.97
N GLY A 334 -14.10 30.53 -10.77
CA GLY A 334 -15.51 30.21 -10.55
C GLY A 334 -16.33 30.31 -11.83
N LEU A 335 -17.50 29.68 -11.81
CA LEU A 335 -18.59 29.88 -12.77
C LEU A 335 -19.16 31.29 -12.70
N ASN A 336 -19.10 31.97 -11.53
CA ASN A 336 -19.50 33.36 -11.42
C ASN A 336 -18.34 34.31 -11.77
N PRO A 337 -18.49 35.19 -12.78
CA PRO A 337 -17.44 36.14 -13.16
C PRO A 337 -17.04 37.11 -12.04
N GLY A 338 -17.91 37.33 -11.05
CA GLY A 338 -17.62 38.16 -9.88
C GLY A 338 -16.68 37.51 -8.86
N ASN A 339 -16.57 36.17 -8.87
CA ASN A 339 -15.67 35.42 -8.01
C ASN A 339 -14.33 35.12 -8.72
N THR A 340 -14.33 35.05 -10.04
CA THR A 340 -13.12 34.73 -10.83
C THR A 340 -12.12 35.89 -10.83
N GLY A 341 -10.89 35.61 -10.43
CA GLY A 341 -9.84 36.62 -10.34
C GLY A 341 -8.60 36.16 -9.59
N ALA A 342 -7.62 37.05 -9.51
CA ALA A 342 -6.45 36.89 -8.66
C ALA A 342 -6.62 37.76 -7.40
N TYR A 343 -6.43 37.13 -6.24
CA TYR A 343 -6.59 37.73 -4.93
C TYR A 343 -5.33 37.51 -4.10
N VAL A 344 -5.27 38.14 -2.92
CA VAL A 344 -4.20 37.95 -1.94
C VAL A 344 -4.81 37.44 -0.64
N ILE A 345 -4.15 36.50 0.03
CA ILE A 345 -4.54 36.03 1.38
C ILE A 345 -4.25 37.16 2.38
N ALA A 346 -5.30 37.79 2.90
CA ALA A 346 -5.20 38.86 3.90
C ALA A 346 -5.02 38.28 5.31
N SER A 347 -5.75 37.22 5.64
CA SER A 347 -5.60 36.46 6.89
C SER A 347 -5.91 34.99 6.67
N VAL A 348 -5.30 34.14 7.51
CA VAL A 348 -5.65 32.73 7.65
C VAL A 348 -6.47 32.61 8.92
N ASP A 349 -7.77 32.39 8.74
CA ASP A 349 -8.75 32.39 9.83
C ASP A 349 -8.80 31.01 10.51
N SER A 350 -8.58 29.95 9.72
CA SER A 350 -8.36 28.58 10.17
C SER A 350 -7.63 27.78 9.08
N PRO A 351 -7.21 26.52 9.34
CA PRO A 351 -6.61 25.69 8.29
C PRO A 351 -7.50 25.47 7.05
N THR A 352 -8.81 25.68 7.17
CA THR A 352 -9.80 25.53 6.08
C THR A 352 -10.39 26.85 5.62
N GLN A 353 -10.00 27.99 6.19
CA GLN A 353 -10.61 29.28 5.87
C GLN A 353 -9.56 30.39 5.78
N VAL A 354 -9.64 31.17 4.69
CA VAL A 354 -8.86 32.38 4.50
C VAL A 354 -9.74 33.55 4.11
N THR A 355 -9.37 34.73 4.58
CA THR A 355 -9.91 35.98 4.08
C THR A 355 -9.04 36.47 2.93
N LEU A 356 -9.64 36.68 1.77
CA LEU A 356 -9.02 37.19 0.55
C LEU A 356 -9.24 38.71 0.42
N THR A 357 -8.26 39.44 -0.11
CA THR A 357 -8.43 40.85 -0.49
C THR A 357 -9.34 40.96 -1.69
N GLY A 358 -10.27 41.93 -1.76
CA GLY A 358 -11.03 42.17 -3.00
C GLY A 358 -12.45 42.70 -2.78
N ALA A 359 -13.25 42.61 -3.84
CA ALA A 359 -14.69 42.86 -3.78
C ALA A 359 -15.42 41.67 -3.13
N ALA A 360 -16.68 41.89 -2.74
CA ALA A 360 -17.52 40.87 -2.14
C ALA A 360 -17.81 39.70 -3.10
N PHE A 361 -17.56 38.47 -2.66
CA PHE A 361 -17.92 37.23 -3.35
C PHE A 361 -19.43 37.01 -3.38
N VAL A 362 -19.87 36.35 -4.45
CA VAL A 362 -21.20 35.76 -4.58
C VAL A 362 -21.14 34.32 -4.07
N THR A 363 -22.23 33.82 -3.50
CA THR A 363 -22.27 32.42 -3.03
C THR A 363 -22.04 31.45 -4.19
N GLU A 364 -21.05 30.58 -4.04
CA GLU A 364 -20.65 29.57 -5.03
C GLU A 364 -19.99 28.38 -4.33
N ASN A 365 -20.32 27.17 -4.78
CA ASN A 365 -19.71 25.93 -4.31
C ASN A 365 -18.85 25.35 -5.43
N ASP A 366 -17.89 24.50 -5.06
CA ASP A 366 -17.02 23.75 -5.98
C ASP A 366 -16.19 24.65 -6.91
N VAL A 367 -15.67 25.74 -6.33
CA VAL A 367 -14.84 26.72 -7.02
C VAL A 367 -13.45 26.15 -7.26
N GLN A 368 -12.93 26.32 -8.48
CA GLN A 368 -11.53 25.98 -8.76
C GLN A 368 -10.60 27.05 -8.23
N TRP A 369 -9.51 26.66 -7.57
CA TRP A 369 -8.57 27.62 -7.02
C TRP A 369 -7.13 27.10 -6.98
N GLU A 370 -6.19 28.04 -6.90
CA GLU A 370 -4.75 27.78 -6.88
C GLU A 370 -4.04 28.82 -6.00
N VAL A 371 -3.15 28.37 -5.12
CA VAL A 371 -2.25 29.27 -4.38
C VAL A 371 -1.02 29.56 -5.22
N GLN A 372 -0.73 30.83 -5.41
CA GLN A 372 0.46 31.32 -6.07
C GLN A 372 1.46 31.88 -5.04
N PRO A 373 2.76 31.60 -5.19
CA PRO A 373 3.74 32.20 -4.32
C PRO A 373 3.72 33.73 -4.45
N ASN A 374 3.90 34.43 -3.33
CA ASN A 374 4.23 35.85 -3.33
C ASN A 374 5.53 36.07 -2.60
N PHE A 375 6.63 35.87 -3.32
CA PHE A 375 7.94 36.06 -2.76
C PHE A 375 8.28 37.56 -2.72
N ALA A 376 8.11 38.16 -1.54
CA ALA A 376 8.22 39.61 -1.36
C ALA A 376 9.67 40.16 -1.46
N THR A 377 10.70 39.30 -1.50
CA THR A 377 12.10 39.74 -1.54
C THR A 377 12.92 38.98 -2.58
N VAL A 378 13.76 39.71 -3.33
CA VAL A 378 14.73 39.18 -4.29
C VAL A 378 16.00 38.83 -3.52
N SER A 379 15.97 37.72 -2.77
CA SER A 379 17.17 37.15 -2.17
C SER A 379 17.42 35.78 -2.77
N PRO A 380 18.68 35.34 -2.91
CA PRO A 380 18.96 33.92 -3.12
C PRO A 380 18.27 33.11 -2.02
N VAL A 381 17.48 32.11 -2.43
CA VAL A 381 16.82 31.14 -1.56
C VAL A 381 17.27 29.76 -1.98
N ASN A 382 17.67 28.95 -1.00
CA ASN A 382 17.91 27.53 -1.22
C ASN A 382 16.57 26.84 -1.43
N ALA A 383 16.46 26.10 -2.52
CA ALA A 383 15.34 25.24 -2.81
C ALA A 383 15.85 23.81 -3.01
N THR A 384 15.02 22.83 -2.69
CA THR A 384 15.27 21.44 -3.02
C THR A 384 14.24 20.96 -4.02
N MET A 385 14.69 20.31 -5.08
CA MET A 385 13.82 19.73 -6.10
C MET A 385 13.85 18.22 -6.03
N ASN A 386 12.67 17.61 -5.98
CA ASN A 386 12.55 16.17 -6.13
C ASN A 386 12.54 15.83 -7.62
N ARG A 387 13.59 15.14 -8.08
CA ARG A 387 13.80 14.81 -9.50
C ARG A 387 13.88 13.31 -9.77
N ALA A 388 13.39 12.49 -8.85
CA ALA A 388 13.28 11.06 -9.11
C ALA A 388 12.28 10.82 -10.25
N THR A 389 12.67 10.02 -11.24
CA THR A 389 11.74 9.43 -12.20
C THR A 389 11.42 8.00 -11.79
N ILE A 390 10.17 7.62 -11.97
CA ILE A 390 9.68 6.28 -11.66
C ILE A 390 9.29 5.59 -12.95
N ALA A 391 9.83 4.39 -13.16
CA ALA A 391 9.43 3.52 -14.27
C ALA A 391 9.22 2.11 -13.72
N SER A 392 7.95 1.72 -13.56
CA SER A 392 7.60 0.50 -12.82
C SER A 392 8.26 0.52 -11.44
N LYS A 393 9.01 -0.52 -11.08
CA LYS A 393 9.69 -0.65 -9.79
C LYS A 393 11.06 0.04 -9.70
N THR A 394 11.50 0.69 -10.78
CA THR A 394 12.82 1.33 -10.81
C THR A 394 12.68 2.83 -10.58
N ILE A 395 13.34 3.31 -9.53
CA ILE A 395 13.51 4.74 -9.27
C ILE A 395 14.85 5.16 -9.84
N THR A 396 14.84 6.15 -10.73
CA THR A 396 16.04 6.76 -11.29
C THR A 396 16.20 8.17 -10.76
N ILE A 397 17.35 8.47 -10.16
CA ILE A 397 17.72 9.83 -9.77
C ILE A 397 18.64 10.48 -10.82
N PRO A 398 18.66 11.81 -10.93
CA PRO A 398 19.55 12.49 -11.88
C PRO A 398 21.02 12.20 -11.57
N ALA A 399 21.85 12.08 -12.61
CA ALA A 399 23.30 11.87 -12.47
C ALA A 399 24.06 13.04 -11.82
N SER A 400 23.40 14.19 -11.59
CA SER A 400 23.94 15.30 -10.79
C SER A 400 23.96 15.00 -9.30
N ALA A 401 23.19 14.01 -8.82
CA ALA A 401 23.25 13.55 -7.46
C ALA A 401 24.56 12.76 -7.22
N SER A 402 25.09 12.86 -6.00
CA SER A 402 26.23 12.02 -5.58
C SER A 402 25.91 10.54 -5.82
N PRO A 403 26.90 9.71 -6.21
CA PRO A 403 26.64 8.29 -6.50
C PRO A 403 25.99 7.62 -5.30
N LEU A 404 24.90 6.89 -5.55
CA LEU A 404 24.15 6.21 -4.50
C LEU A 404 25.05 5.24 -3.72
N PRO A 405 25.01 5.23 -2.37
CA PRO A 405 25.67 4.20 -1.59
C PRO A 405 25.09 2.81 -1.91
N LEU A 406 25.86 1.75 -1.60
CA LEU A 406 25.49 0.37 -1.97
C LEU A 406 24.17 -0.07 -1.35
N ASN A 407 23.92 0.34 -0.10
CA ASN A 407 22.72 0.03 0.65
C ASN A 407 21.97 1.32 0.94
N LEU A 408 20.67 1.31 0.63
CA LEU A 408 19.79 2.47 0.70
C LEU A 408 18.59 2.17 1.58
N LEU A 409 18.03 3.22 2.15
CA LEU A 409 16.67 3.25 2.67
C LEU A 409 15.84 4.10 1.71
N VAL A 410 14.78 3.53 1.16
CA VAL A 410 13.89 4.22 0.22
C VAL A 410 12.55 4.46 0.89
N ASP A 411 12.14 5.72 0.91
CA ASP A 411 10.81 6.15 1.37
C ASP A 411 9.95 6.50 0.17
N TYR A 412 8.89 5.74 -0.04
CA TYR A 412 7.96 5.97 -1.14
C TYR A 412 6.54 5.58 -0.76
N THR A 413 5.58 6.02 -1.58
CA THR A 413 4.20 5.54 -1.54
C THR A 413 3.86 4.91 -2.88
N THR A 414 2.95 3.93 -2.84
CA THR A 414 2.32 3.31 -4.01
C THR A 414 0.95 3.92 -4.31
N ILE A 415 0.50 4.88 -3.50
CA ILE A 415 -0.80 5.55 -3.63
C ILE A 415 -0.63 6.88 -4.36
N PRO A 416 -1.38 7.16 -5.44
CA PRO A 416 -1.34 8.46 -6.12
C PRO A 416 -1.72 9.58 -5.15
N SER A 417 -0.94 10.67 -5.13
CA SER A 417 -1.09 11.72 -4.10
C SER A 417 -2.44 12.47 -4.10
N ALA A 418 -3.31 12.26 -5.09
CA ALA A 418 -4.67 12.80 -5.09
C ALA A 418 -5.60 12.00 -4.15
N GLU A 419 -5.45 10.67 -4.06
CA GLU A 419 -6.12 9.81 -3.08
C GLU A 419 -5.52 9.94 -1.67
N ALA A 420 -4.48 10.77 -1.53
CA ALA A 420 -3.64 10.84 -0.33
C ALA A 420 -3.97 11.86 0.80
N VAL A 421 -5.06 12.61 0.88
CA VAL A 421 -5.66 13.47 -0.12
C VAL A 421 -7.17 13.39 0.05
N GLU A 422 -7.79 12.89 -0.99
CA GLU A 422 -9.22 12.82 -1.15
C GLU A 422 -9.73 11.50 -0.57
N ASP A 423 -10.50 11.61 0.50
CA ASP A 423 -11.33 10.54 1.09
C ASP A 423 -12.48 10.17 0.14
N GLN A 424 -12.18 9.96 -1.14
CA GLN A 424 -13.15 9.54 -2.13
C GLN A 424 -13.21 8.02 -2.14
N HIS A 425 -14.12 7.51 -1.30
CA HIS A 425 -14.88 6.32 -1.66
C HIS A 425 -15.45 6.50 -3.08
N VAL A 426 -14.97 5.70 -4.03
CA VAL A 426 -15.74 5.38 -5.24
C VAL A 426 -16.09 3.89 -5.16
N ASP A 427 -17.35 3.66 -4.78
CA ASP A 427 -18.17 2.50 -5.07
C ASP A 427 -17.51 1.10 -5.00
N GLY A 428 -17.55 0.48 -3.81
CA GLY A 428 -17.95 -0.91 -3.54
C GLY A 428 -17.43 -2.08 -4.41
N ALA A 429 -16.43 -1.89 -5.28
CA ALA A 429 -16.02 -2.86 -6.28
C ALA A 429 -14.49 -3.04 -6.40
N ASP A 430 -13.68 -2.28 -5.65
CA ASP A 430 -12.22 -2.39 -5.72
C ASP A 430 -11.61 -2.79 -4.36
N PRO A 431 -11.06 -4.01 -4.21
CA PRO A 431 -10.73 -4.58 -2.90
C PRO A 431 -9.36 -4.20 -2.32
N ARG A 432 -8.57 -3.27 -2.88
CA ARG A 432 -7.18 -3.07 -2.43
C ARG A 432 -6.65 -1.65 -2.64
N TYR A 433 -6.91 -0.75 -1.70
CA TYR A 433 -6.13 0.47 -1.53
C TYR A 433 -5.67 0.61 -0.07
N PRO A 434 -4.38 0.89 0.19
CA PRO A 434 -3.93 1.26 1.53
C PRO A 434 -4.53 2.63 1.86
N PHE A 435 -5.06 2.79 3.07
CA PHE A 435 -5.68 4.03 3.50
C PHE A 435 -5.10 4.46 4.85
N TYR A 436 -5.30 5.75 5.15
CA TYR A 436 -4.88 6.45 6.36
C TYR A 436 -5.20 5.71 7.65
N LEU A 437 -4.18 5.40 8.45
CA LEU A 437 -4.32 5.32 9.90
C LEU A 437 -4.40 6.78 10.39
N PHE A 438 -5.59 7.37 10.33
CA PHE A 438 -5.89 8.42 11.30
C PHE A 438 -5.63 7.79 12.67
N GLU A 439 -4.79 8.45 13.47
CA GLU A 439 -4.58 8.02 14.85
C GLU A 439 -3.96 6.61 14.99
N GLU A 440 -2.76 6.40 14.42
CA GLU A 440 -1.93 5.22 14.74
C GLU A 440 -1.84 5.02 16.26
N GLY A 441 -1.60 6.11 17.00
CA GLY A 441 -1.61 6.11 18.46
C GLY A 441 -2.89 5.49 19.03
N THR A 442 -4.08 5.85 18.55
CA THR A 442 -5.35 5.37 19.10
C THR A 442 -5.72 3.97 18.64
N THR A 443 -5.33 3.57 17.44
CA THR A 443 -5.53 2.19 16.95
C THR A 443 -4.57 1.22 17.65
N ILE A 444 -3.30 1.60 17.78
CA ILE A 444 -2.29 0.87 18.54
C ILE A 444 -2.69 0.85 20.01
N GLN A 445 -3.10 1.98 20.59
CA GLN A 445 -3.62 2.04 21.95
C GLN A 445 -4.84 1.12 22.12
N SER A 446 -5.80 1.12 21.19
CA SER A 446 -6.98 0.25 21.28
C SER A 446 -6.61 -1.24 21.21
N LEU A 447 -5.64 -1.60 20.38
CA LEU A 447 -5.11 -2.97 20.29
C LEU A 447 -4.32 -3.36 21.56
N LEU A 448 -3.52 -2.45 22.09
CA LEU A 448 -2.73 -2.68 23.30
C LEU A 448 -3.63 -2.70 24.56
N ASP A 449 -4.67 -1.88 24.60
CA ASP A 449 -5.69 -1.86 25.66
C ASP A 449 -6.49 -3.17 25.71
N LEU A 450 -6.73 -3.81 24.56
CA LEU A 450 -7.32 -5.16 24.48
C LEU A 450 -6.44 -6.25 25.10
N ILE A 451 -5.13 -5.99 25.19
CA ILE A 451 -4.11 -6.96 25.60
C ILE A 451 -3.66 -6.72 27.05
N THR A 452 -3.71 -5.48 27.52
CA THR A 452 -3.28 -5.16 28.87
C THR A 452 -4.20 -5.72 29.95
N ALA A 453 -3.59 -6.34 30.96
CA ALA A 453 -4.30 -6.80 32.14
C ALA A 453 -4.93 -5.61 32.88
N ALA A 454 -6.08 -5.84 33.52
CA ALA A 454 -6.78 -4.81 34.29
C ALA A 454 -5.83 -4.11 35.27
N GLY A 455 -5.59 -2.81 35.05
CA GLY A 455 -4.74 -1.96 35.91
C GLY A 455 -3.37 -1.59 35.34
N VAL A 456 -2.98 -2.09 34.16
CA VAL A 456 -1.80 -1.62 33.42
C VAL A 456 -2.25 -0.63 32.34
N ARG A 457 -1.55 0.50 32.22
CA ARG A 457 -1.81 1.51 31.19
C ARG A 457 -0.70 1.46 30.15
N VAL A 458 -1.05 1.49 28.88
CA VAL A 458 -0.07 1.71 27.81
C VAL A 458 -0.08 3.17 27.41
N VAL A 459 1.11 3.72 27.15
CA VAL A 459 1.28 5.06 26.59
C VAL A 459 2.13 4.91 25.33
N VAL A 460 1.52 5.23 24.19
CA VAL A 460 2.21 5.27 22.90
C VAL A 460 2.82 6.66 22.71
N GLU A 461 4.13 6.71 22.59
CA GLU A 461 4.92 7.91 22.36
C GLU A 461 5.47 7.86 20.91
N THR A 462 5.20 8.89 20.13
CA THR A 462 5.80 9.06 18.80
C THR A 462 7.01 9.96 18.93
N SER A 463 8.20 9.40 18.74
CA SER A 463 9.49 10.09 18.79
C SER A 463 9.93 10.63 17.44
#